data_AF-A0A8T5KS53-F1
#
_entry.id   AF-A0A8T5KS53-F1
#
_cell.length_a   1.000
_cell.length_b   1.000
_cell.length_c   1.000
_cell.angle_alpha   90.00
_cell.angle_beta   90.00
_cell.angle_gamma   90.00
#
_symmetry.space_group_name_H-M   'P 1'
#
loop_
_entity.id
_entity.type
_entity.pdbx_description
1 polymer ?
#
loop_
_entity_poly.entity_id
_entity_poly.type
_entity_poly.pdbx_seq_one_letter_code
_entity_poly.pdbx_strand_id
1 'polypeptide(L)'
;MNAQIKHRKRVTDHGEVFTHEREVNAMLDLVKQETERLDSRFLEPACGNGNFLAEVLNRKLKILKERYSKSQHDYERYSVVVISSIYGIDILEDNVEECRNRLFVIFLEKYKK
;
A
#
# COMPACT_ATOMS: atom_id res chain seq x y z
N MET A 1 20.08 -5.72 1.26
CA MET A 1 19.68 -5.39 2.65
C MET A 1 18.75 -4.19 2.57
N ASN A 2 17.48 -4.33 2.92
CA ASN A 2 16.59 -3.17 3.03
C ASN A 2 16.96 -2.45 4.32
N ALA A 3 17.60 -1.28 4.20
CA ALA A 3 17.94 -0.46 5.35
C ALA A 3 16.63 0.03 5.99
N GLN A 4 16.45 -0.26 7.28
CA GLN A 4 15.28 0.18 8.05
C GLN A 4 15.28 1.70 8.29
N ILE A 5 16.43 2.34 8.06
CA ILE A 5 16.68 3.76 8.27
C ILE A 5 17.32 4.30 7.01
N LYS A 6 16.77 5.40 6.46
CA LYS A 6 17.36 6.13 5.33
C LYS A 6 18.54 6.98 5.79
N HIS A 7 18.33 7.77 6.86
CA HIS A 7 19.37 8.63 7.43
C HIS A 7 19.17 8.79 8.95
N ARG A 8 20.23 8.67 9.76
CA ARG A 8 20.13 8.77 11.23
C ARG A 8 19.50 10.09 11.70
N LYS A 9 19.83 11.20 11.06
CA LYS A 9 19.21 12.51 11.35
C LYS A 9 17.69 12.51 11.19
N ARG A 10 17.15 11.79 10.21
CA ARG A 10 15.69 11.70 9.99
C ARG A 10 15.00 10.87 11.07
N VAL A 11 15.69 9.89 11.66
CA VAL A 11 15.23 9.20 12.87
C VAL A 11 15.11 10.18 14.03
N THR A 12 16.16 10.99 14.25
CA THR A 12 16.20 11.94 15.37
C THR A 12 15.18 13.08 15.20
N ASP A 13 15.09 13.67 14.01
CA ASP A 13 14.31 14.88 13.77
C ASP A 13 12.83 14.56 13.46
N HIS A 14 12.53 13.39 12.88
CA HIS A 14 11.21 13.03 12.36
C HIS A 14 10.69 11.65 12.77
N GLY A 15 11.48 10.85 13.51
CA GLY A 15 11.07 9.49 13.87
C GLY A 15 10.99 8.53 12.68
N GLU A 16 11.63 8.84 11.55
CA GLU A 16 11.53 8.04 10.34
C GLU A 16 12.21 6.67 10.51
N VAL A 17 11.40 5.62 10.62
CA VAL A 17 11.83 4.23 10.65
C VAL A 17 10.89 3.39 9.79
N PHE A 18 11.42 2.67 8.82
CA PHE A 18 10.60 1.84 7.93
C PHE A 18 10.18 0.55 8.62
N THR A 19 8.86 0.34 8.74
CA THR A 19 8.31 -0.89 9.32
C THR A 19 8.76 -2.11 8.52
N HIS A 20 9.25 -3.14 9.21
CA HIS A 20 9.74 -4.35 8.55
C HIS A 20 8.60 -5.15 7.91
N GLU A 21 8.85 -5.82 6.79
CA GLU A 21 7.85 -6.60 6.06
C GLU A 21 7.12 -7.64 6.94
N ARG A 22 7.86 -8.27 7.86
CA ARG A 22 7.29 -9.18 8.87
C ARG A 22 6.20 -8.51 9.70
N GLU A 23 6.46 -7.32 10.22
CA GLU A 23 5.52 -6.58 11.07
C GLU A 23 4.33 -6.07 10.27
N VAL A 24 4.57 -5.59 9.04
CA VAL A 24 3.49 -5.19 8.13
C VAL A 24 2.51 -6.34 7.91
N ASN A 25 3.03 -7.52 7.57
CA ASN A 25 2.19 -8.69 7.34
C ASN A 25 1.46 -9.14 8.61
N ALA A 26 2.16 -9.23 9.75
CA ALA A 26 1.55 -9.62 11.02
C ALA A 26 0.40 -8.68 11.42
N MET A 27 0.58 -7.38 11.27
CA MET A 27 -0.44 -6.37 11.58
C MET A 27 -1.63 -6.45 10.61
N LEU A 28 -1.39 -6.60 9.31
CA LEU A 28 -2.47 -6.72 8.31
C LEU A 28 -3.23 -8.04 8.43
N ASP A 29 -2.62 -9.09 8.99
CA ASP A 29 -3.29 -10.36 9.26
C ASP A 29 -4.33 -10.25 10.40
N LEU A 30 -4.16 -9.31 11.33
CA LEU A 30 -5.15 -9.02 12.37
C LEU A 30 -6.47 -8.48 11.78
N VAL A 31 -6.38 -7.80 10.63
CA VAL A 31 -7.52 -7.19 9.92
C VAL A 31 -7.69 -7.80 8.53
N LYS A 32 -7.32 -9.06 8.35
CA LYS A 32 -7.29 -9.75 7.05
C LYS A 32 -8.60 -9.59 6.27
N GLN A 33 -9.74 -9.72 6.93
CA GLN A 33 -11.07 -9.57 6.31
C GLN A 33 -11.25 -8.21 5.63
N GLU A 34 -10.70 -7.13 6.21
CA GLU A 34 -10.75 -5.79 5.63
C GLU A 34 -9.80 -5.66 4.42
N THR A 35 -8.64 -6.33 4.46
CA THR A 35 -7.71 -6.36 3.32
C THR A 35 -8.27 -7.14 2.11
N GLU A 36 -9.24 -8.03 2.34
CA GLU A 36 -9.92 -8.82 1.30
C GLU A 36 -11.20 -8.17 0.76
N ARG A 37 -11.63 -7.05 1.34
CA ARG A 37 -12.75 -6.23 0.88
C ARG A 37 -12.23 -5.11 -0.01
N LEU A 38 -12.60 -5.11 -1.29
CA LEU A 38 -12.05 -4.15 -2.26
C LEU A 38 -12.37 -2.70 -1.91
N ASP A 39 -13.55 -2.44 -1.34
CA ASP A 39 -14.08 -1.13 -0.97
C ASP A 39 -13.70 -0.66 0.45
N SER A 40 -13.15 -1.54 1.28
CA SER A 40 -12.73 -1.18 2.65
C SER A 40 -11.64 -0.11 2.63
N ARG A 41 -11.78 0.93 3.45
CA ARG A 41 -10.90 2.09 3.44
C ARG A 41 -9.77 1.94 4.46
N PHE A 42 -8.54 2.11 4.00
CA PHE A 42 -7.34 2.12 4.84
C PHE A 42 -6.76 3.53 4.88
N LEU A 43 -6.47 4.03 6.08
CA LEU A 43 -5.78 5.28 6.32
C LEU A 43 -4.52 5.00 7.12
N GLU A 44 -3.36 5.35 6.57
CA GLU A 44 -2.11 5.36 7.31
C GLU A 44 -1.65 6.80 7.57
N PRO A 45 -1.73 7.30 8.81
CA PRO A 45 -1.49 8.71 9.13
C PRO A 45 -0.01 9.11 9.25
N ALA A 46 0.93 8.15 9.11
CA ALA A 46 2.38 8.37 9.05
C ALA A 46 3.01 7.35 8.08
N CYS A 47 2.61 7.41 6.81
CA CYS A 47 2.82 6.31 5.88
C CYS A 47 4.27 6.08 5.43
N GLY A 48 5.16 7.03 5.67
CA GLY A 48 6.52 7.03 5.15
C GLY A 48 6.52 6.76 3.65
N ASN A 49 7.38 5.86 3.20
CA ASN A 49 7.41 5.40 1.81
C ASN A 49 6.37 4.29 1.48
N GLY A 50 5.38 4.10 2.34
CA GLY A 50 4.18 3.33 2.05
C GLY A 50 4.25 1.82 2.28
N ASN A 51 5.05 1.31 3.22
CA ASN A 51 5.15 -0.14 3.46
C ASN A 51 3.79 -0.82 3.73
N PHE A 52 2.96 -0.24 4.60
CA PHE A 52 1.61 -0.75 4.86
C PHE A 52 0.70 -0.61 3.64
N LEU A 53 0.67 0.58 3.03
CA LEU A 53 -0.23 0.87 1.90
C LEU A 53 0.09 0.00 0.68
N ALA A 54 1.37 -0.29 0.43
CA ALA A 54 1.81 -1.18 -0.63
C ALA A 54 1.30 -2.60 -0.44
N GLU A 55 1.37 -3.13 0.79
CA GLU A 55 0.88 -4.48 1.07
C GLU A 55 -0.65 -4.56 1.07
N VAL A 56 -1.34 -3.54 1.58
CA VAL A 56 -2.81 -3.40 1.45
C VAL A 56 -3.22 -3.44 -0.03
N LEU A 57 -2.53 -2.67 -0.88
CA LEU A 57 -2.79 -2.64 -2.32
C LEU A 57 -2.56 -4.01 -2.95
N ASN A 58 -1.46 -4.69 -2.63
CA ASN A 58 -1.17 -6.04 -3.14
C ASN A 58 -2.26 -7.05 -2.77
N ARG A 59 -2.70 -7.07 -1.51
CA ARG A 59 -3.76 -7.97 -1.02
C ARG A 59 -5.08 -7.69 -1.74
N LYS A 60 -5.49 -6.43 -1.87
CA LYS A 60 -6.71 -6.04 -2.60
C LYS A 60 -6.64 -6.39 -4.09
N LEU A 61 -5.52 -6.09 -4.77
CA LEU A 61 -5.36 -6.41 -6.20
C LEU A 61 -5.34 -7.92 -6.46
N LYS A 62 -4.84 -8.73 -5.52
CA LYS A 62 -4.93 -10.20 -5.59
C LYS A 62 -6.40 -10.64 -5.59
N ILE A 63 -7.20 -10.17 -4.64
CA ILE A 63 -8.64 -10.50 -4.57
C ILE A 63 -9.40 -9.98 -5.79
N LEU A 64 -9.09 -8.77 -6.26
CA LEU A 64 -9.66 -8.21 -7.49
C LEU A 64 -9.42 -9.14 -8.68
N LYS A 65 -8.18 -9.62 -8.86
CA LYS A 65 -7.82 -10.55 -9.95
C LYS A 65 -8.55 -11.88 -9.81
N GLU A 66 -8.63 -12.44 -8.60
CA GLU A 66 -9.34 -13.70 -8.33
C GLU A 66 -10.84 -13.60 -8.66
N ARG A 67 -11.49 -12.48 -8.35
CA ARG A 67 -12.93 -12.30 -8.54
C ARG A 67 -13.34 -11.82 -9.93
N TYR A 68 -12.55 -10.93 -10.55
CA TYR A 68 -12.98 -10.16 -11.73
C TYR A 68 -12.09 -10.30 -12.96
N SER A 69 -11.07 -11.17 -12.95
CA SER A 69 -10.16 -11.37 -14.12
C SER A 69 -10.83 -11.79 -15.42
N LYS A 70 -12.06 -12.31 -15.38
CA LYS A 70 -12.81 -12.73 -16.58
C LYS A 70 -13.52 -11.59 -17.31
N SER A 71 -13.67 -10.42 -16.67
CA SER A 71 -14.39 -9.27 -17.21
C SER A 71 -13.48 -8.05 -17.11
N GLN A 72 -12.95 -7.58 -18.24
CA GLN A 72 -12.09 -6.40 -18.27
C GLN A 72 -12.81 -5.18 -17.68
N HIS A 73 -14.08 -4.98 -18.05
CA HIS A 73 -14.90 -3.88 -17.54
C HIS A 73 -15.00 -3.90 -16.00
N ASP A 74 -15.31 -5.06 -15.41
CA ASP A 74 -15.46 -5.14 -13.95
C ASP A 74 -14.10 -5.04 -13.26
N TYR A 75 -13.05 -5.66 -13.83
CA TYR A 75 -11.69 -5.51 -13.33
C TYR A 75 -11.29 -4.03 -13.28
N GLU A 76 -11.46 -3.29 -14.37
CA GLU A 76 -11.15 -1.86 -14.45
C GLU A 76 -11.98 -1.05 -13.45
N ARG A 77 -13.30 -1.27 -13.41
CA ARG A 77 -14.20 -0.58 -12.48
C ARG A 77 -13.78 -0.79 -11.02
N TYR A 78 -13.55 -2.03 -10.60
CA TYR A 78 -13.17 -2.33 -9.22
C TYR A 78 -11.70 -2.00 -8.92
N SER A 79 -10.84 -1.92 -9.93
CA SER A 79 -9.45 -1.44 -9.77
C SER A 79 -9.41 0.02 -9.30
N VAL A 80 -10.30 0.87 -9.84
CA VAL A 80 -10.45 2.26 -9.39
C VAL A 80 -10.96 2.31 -7.95
N VAL A 81 -11.92 1.44 -7.59
CA VAL A 81 -12.41 1.32 -6.21
C VAL A 81 -11.25 1.01 -5.26
N VAL A 82 -10.41 0.02 -5.60
CA VAL A 82 -9.24 -0.37 -4.78
C VAL A 82 -8.26 0.78 -4.57
N ILE A 83 -7.88 1.51 -5.63
CA ILE A 83 -6.97 2.66 -5.47
C ILE A 83 -7.63 3.75 -4.61
N SER A 84 -8.89 4.05 -4.87
CA SER A 84 -9.63 5.11 -4.15
C SER A 84 -9.93 4.78 -2.68
N SER A 85 -9.66 3.55 -2.24
CA SER A 85 -9.87 3.11 -0.86
C SER A 85 -8.60 3.20 0.01
N ILE A 86 -7.49 3.71 -0.52
CA ILE A 86 -6.19 3.73 0.18
C ILE A 86 -5.73 5.17 0.36
N TYR A 87 -5.51 5.57 1.61
CA TYR A 87 -5.16 6.93 2.01
C TYR A 87 -3.87 6.90 2.85
N GLY A 88 -2.96 7.82 2.56
CA GLY A 88 -1.71 8.01 3.29
C GLY A 88 -1.49 9.47 3.62
N ILE A 89 -1.00 9.74 4.82
CA ILE A 89 -0.52 11.05 5.26
C ILE A 89 0.90 10.85 5.75
N ASP A 90 1.81 11.74 5.37
CA ASP A 90 3.15 11.82 5.96
C ASP A 90 3.59 13.28 5.99
N ILE A 91 4.49 13.60 6.92
CA ILE A 91 5.04 14.96 7.09
C ILE A 91 6.16 15.25 6.09
N LEU A 92 6.83 14.20 5.59
CA LEU A 92 7.96 14.31 4.67
C LEU A 92 7.49 14.14 3.23
N GLU A 93 7.57 15.21 2.44
CA GLU A 93 7.10 15.22 1.05
C GLU A 93 7.79 14.15 0.19
N ASP A 94 9.10 13.92 0.37
CA ASP A 94 9.85 12.91 -0.38
C ASP A 94 9.34 11.48 -0.11
N ASN A 95 8.91 11.21 1.13
CA ASN A 95 8.28 9.95 1.48
C ASN A 95 6.92 9.78 0.80
N VAL A 96 6.11 10.85 0.75
CA VAL A 96 4.81 10.84 0.05
C VAL A 96 5.01 10.58 -1.44
N GLU A 97 6.00 11.21 -2.08
CA GLU A 97 6.33 10.97 -3.48
C GLU A 97 6.78 9.52 -3.74
N GLU A 98 7.70 9.01 -2.92
CA GLU A 98 8.16 7.62 -2.99
C GLU A 98 6.98 6.63 -2.81
N CYS A 99 6.11 6.89 -1.83
CA CYS A 99 4.91 6.10 -1.59
C CYS A 99 3.99 6.08 -2.83
N ARG A 100 3.66 7.26 -3.39
CA ARG A 100 2.80 7.37 -4.58
C ARG A 100 3.39 6.62 -5.78
N ASN A 101 4.68 6.82 -6.04
CA ASN A 101 5.39 6.14 -7.13
C ASN A 101 5.37 4.62 -6.94
N ARG A 102 5.60 4.13 -5.71
CA ARG A 102 5.55 2.71 -5.39
C ARG A 102 4.16 2.12 -5.61
N LEU A 103 3.10 2.78 -5.13
CA LEU A 103 1.72 2.33 -5.34
C LEU A 103 1.35 2.31 -6.83
N PHE A 104 1.78 3.33 -7.57
CA PHE A 104 1.57 3.41 -9.02
C PHE A 104 2.25 2.27 -9.77
N VAL A 105 3.52 1.97 -9.45
CA VAL A 105 4.25 0.84 -10.04
C VAL A 105 3.57 -0.49 -9.74
N ILE A 106 3.19 -0.75 -8.49
CA ILE A 106 2.45 -1.96 -8.10
C ILE A 106 1.18 -2.11 -8.93
N PHE A 107 0.41 -1.03 -9.05
CA PHE A 107 -0.82 -1.05 -9.83
C PHE A 107 -0.56 -1.37 -11.31
N LEU A 108 0.39 -0.69 -11.95
CA LEU A 108 0.74 -0.90 -13.34
C LEU A 108 1.21 -2.33 -13.62
N GLU A 109 2.02 -2.90 -12.73
CA GLU A 109 2.51 -4.28 -12.86
C GLU A 109 1.38 -5.31 -12.80
N LYS A 110 0.35 -5.06 -11.99
CA LYS A 110 -0.83 -5.94 -11.88
C LYS A 110 -1.81 -5.73 -13.01
N TYR A 111 -1.96 -4.50 -13.51
CA TYR A 111 -2.87 -4.20 -14.64
C TYR A 111 -2.33 -4.74 -15.97
N LYS A 112 -1.01 -4.71 -16.19
CA LYS A 112 -0.38 -5.22 -17.42
C LYS A 112 -0.34 -6.76 -17.54
N LYS A 113 -0.77 -7.51 -16.51
CA LYS A 113 -0.63 -8.98 -16.39
C LYS A 113 -1.96 -9.69 -16.15
#